data_AF-A0A9N9XBR1-F1
#
_entry.id   AF-A0A9N9XBR1-F1
#
_cell.length_a   1.000
_cell.length_b   1.000
_cell.length_c   1.000
_cell.angle_alpha   90.00
_cell.angle_beta   90.00
_cell.angle_gamma   90.00
#
_symmetry.space_group_name_H-M   'P 1'
#
loop_
_entity.id
_entity.type
_entity.pdbx_description
1 polymer ?
#
loop_
_entity_poly.entity_id
_entity_poly.type
_entity_poly.pdbx_seq_one_letter_code
_entity_poly.pdbx_strand_id
1 'polypeptide(L)'
;MSSTGIYTGLNENSRSSSRVLRPPGGGHTNLFGDAGNESKPARKDHGRNSSSILEGTNTPTASPTTPTKTVVPPPIPQAKEPVSQQPKGRVPPGGSTYTAMAKSKNHTNHNQNRKAHRNGIKKPKRFRHESTLGMDAKFLKNQRFSKRHNLSAKQQIKRANERKTERDNKGKK
;
A
#
# COMPACT_ATOMS: atom_id res chain seq x y z
N MET A 1 0.22 -67.32 -2.33
CA MET A 1 0.15 -65.87 -2.06
C MET A 1 1.14 -65.57 -0.95
N SER A 2 2.30 -65.01 -1.30
CA SER A 2 3.46 -64.89 -0.41
C SER A 2 3.29 -63.71 0.55
N SER A 3 3.39 -63.97 1.85
CA SER A 3 3.35 -62.96 2.91
C SER A 3 4.67 -62.18 2.93
N THR A 4 4.62 -60.90 2.57
CA THR A 4 5.76 -59.99 2.73
C THR A 4 5.59 -59.25 4.05
N GLY A 5 6.34 -59.67 5.07
CA GLY A 5 6.41 -59.01 6.37
C GLY A 5 7.19 -57.69 6.27
N ILE A 6 6.64 -56.62 6.83
CA ILE A 6 7.30 -55.31 6.86
C ILE A 6 8.32 -55.29 8.00
N TYR A 7 9.59 -55.17 7.63
CA TYR A 7 10.71 -54.97 8.54
C TYR A 7 10.75 -53.51 9.01
N THR A 8 10.11 -53.22 10.14
CA THR A 8 10.25 -51.95 10.85
C THR A 8 11.52 -52.02 11.69
N GLY A 9 12.62 -51.46 11.17
CA GLY A 9 13.96 -51.52 11.76
C GLY A 9 14.10 -50.83 13.13
N LEU A 10 13.50 -51.42 14.16
CA LEU A 10 13.67 -51.06 15.56
C LEU A 10 14.29 -52.26 16.27
N ASN A 11 15.58 -52.50 16.01
CA ASN A 11 16.36 -53.50 16.73
C ASN A 11 17.21 -52.79 17.80
N GLU A 12 17.04 -53.20 19.06
CA GLU A 12 17.60 -52.56 20.27
C GLU A 12 19.13 -52.62 20.39
N ASN A 13 19.82 -53.40 19.54
CA ASN A 13 21.28 -53.56 19.56
C ASN A 13 22.03 -52.86 18.41
N SER A 14 21.40 -51.97 17.66
CA SER A 14 22.07 -51.21 16.60
C SER A 14 22.70 -49.92 17.15
N ARG A 15 24.03 -49.96 17.39
CA ARG A 15 24.84 -48.79 17.77
C ARG A 15 24.54 -47.61 16.84
N SER A 16 24.15 -46.47 17.43
CA SER A 16 23.98 -45.20 16.70
C SER A 16 25.27 -44.85 15.98
N SER A 17 25.30 -45.01 14.66
CA SER A 17 26.43 -44.61 13.83
C SER A 17 26.44 -43.09 13.70
N SER A 18 27.00 -42.41 14.70
CA SER A 18 27.28 -40.98 14.69
C SER A 18 28.46 -40.63 13.77
N ARG A 19 28.40 -41.06 12.52
CA ARG A 19 29.18 -40.47 11.43
C ARG A 19 28.22 -39.89 10.42
N VAL A 20 27.62 -38.77 10.81
CA VAL A 20 27.05 -37.82 9.86
C VAL A 20 28.22 -37.32 9.01
N LEU A 21 28.32 -37.82 7.79
CA LEU A 21 29.17 -37.23 6.76
C LEU A 21 28.63 -35.82 6.52
N ARG A 22 29.30 -34.83 7.11
CA ARG A 22 28.91 -33.42 7.01
C ARG A 22 29.06 -32.99 5.55
N PRO A 23 28.02 -32.53 4.85
CA PRO A 23 28.23 -31.86 3.58
C PRO A 23 29.06 -30.58 3.84
N PRO A 24 30.08 -30.28 3.02
CA PRO A 24 30.84 -29.05 3.17
C PRO A 24 29.94 -27.86 2.84
N GLY A 25 29.61 -27.05 3.86
CA GLY A 25 29.04 -25.71 3.64
C GLY A 25 27.64 -25.41 4.20
N GLY A 26 27.35 -25.73 5.47
CA GLY A 26 26.28 -24.99 6.18
C GLY A 26 25.37 -25.84 7.08
N GLY A 27 25.05 -25.27 8.24
CA GLY A 27 24.45 -25.96 9.39
C GLY A 27 22.99 -26.38 9.26
N HIS A 28 22.58 -27.22 10.20
CA HIS A 28 21.23 -27.71 10.43
C HIS A 28 20.16 -26.60 10.45
N THR A 29 19.11 -26.77 9.64
CA THR A 29 17.83 -26.10 9.84
C THR A 29 17.00 -26.96 10.78
N ASN A 30 16.84 -26.53 12.03
CA ASN A 30 15.92 -27.17 12.97
C ASN A 30 14.48 -26.98 12.47
N LEU A 31 13.93 -28.02 11.84
CA LEU A 31 12.59 -28.01 11.24
C LEU A 31 11.47 -28.24 12.26
N PHE A 32 11.81 -28.75 13.44
CA PHE A 32 10.92 -28.80 14.60
C PHE A 32 11.48 -27.83 15.63
N GLY A 33 10.79 -26.68 15.76
CA GLY A 33 11.28 -25.50 16.45
C GLY A 33 11.69 -25.75 17.89
N ASP A 34 12.94 -25.42 18.20
CA ASP A 34 13.41 -25.29 19.56
C ASP A 34 13.17 -23.85 20.04
N ALA A 35 12.47 -23.75 21.17
CA ALA A 35 12.05 -22.52 21.80
C ALA A 35 13.19 -21.99 22.68
N GLY A 36 14.11 -21.22 22.08
CA GLY A 36 15.29 -20.74 22.78
C GLY A 36 15.82 -19.41 22.26
N ASN A 37 15.09 -18.33 22.54
CA ASN A 37 15.61 -16.99 22.81
C ASN A 37 16.71 -16.40 21.90
N GLU A 38 16.33 -15.64 20.85
CA GLU A 38 17.13 -14.51 20.37
C GLU A 38 16.26 -13.32 19.98
N SER A 39 16.67 -12.14 20.44
CA SER A 39 15.99 -10.85 20.44
C SER A 39 15.55 -10.38 19.05
N LYS A 40 14.25 -10.11 18.86
CA LYS A 40 13.77 -9.33 17.72
C LYS A 40 14.22 -7.86 17.89
N PRO A 41 14.75 -7.19 16.85
CA PRO A 41 15.14 -5.79 16.97
C PRO A 41 13.92 -4.92 17.24
N ALA A 42 13.97 -4.12 18.31
CA ALA A 42 12.95 -3.15 18.66
C ALA A 42 12.75 -2.16 17.50
N ARG A 43 11.52 -2.05 16.99
CA ARG A 43 11.18 -1.07 15.96
C ARG A 43 11.26 0.32 16.57
N LYS A 44 12.09 1.18 15.98
CA LYS A 44 12.27 2.57 16.39
C LYS A 44 10.95 3.32 16.21
N ASP A 45 10.26 3.59 17.32
CA ASP A 45 9.04 4.39 17.32
C ASP A 45 9.42 5.84 17.00
N HIS A 46 9.04 6.28 15.80
CA HIS A 46 9.04 7.70 15.48
C HIS A 46 7.79 8.29 16.09
N GLY A 47 7.96 8.77 17.33
CA GLY A 47 6.98 9.49 18.11
C GLY A 47 6.17 10.42 17.24
N ARG A 48 4.86 10.17 17.17
CA ARG A 48 3.90 11.15 16.70
C ARG A 48 3.02 11.53 17.87
N ASN A 49 3.23 12.79 18.25
CA ASN A 49 2.41 13.65 19.09
C ASN A 49 0.92 13.33 19.04
N SER A 50 0.33 13.13 20.21
CA SER A 50 -1.09 12.88 20.45
C SER A 50 -2.00 14.09 20.23
N SER A 51 -1.52 15.17 19.60
CA SER A 51 -2.19 16.47 19.61
C SER A 51 -3.12 16.77 18.43
N SER A 52 -3.28 15.88 17.45
CA SER A 52 -4.15 16.14 16.27
C SER A 52 -5.61 15.66 16.41
N ILE A 53 -6.07 15.29 17.62
CA ILE A 53 -7.41 14.70 17.84
C ILE A 53 -8.45 15.72 18.35
N LEU A 54 -8.09 16.99 18.55
CA LEU A 54 -8.96 17.96 19.24
C LEU A 54 -9.33 19.25 18.48
N GLU A 55 -9.07 19.35 17.18
CA GLU A 55 -9.53 20.51 16.41
C GLU A 55 -10.56 20.06 15.36
N GLY A 56 -11.82 20.11 15.78
CA GLY A 56 -12.95 20.12 14.86
C GLY A 56 -13.15 21.52 14.32
N THR A 57 -13.34 21.65 13.01
CA THR A 57 -14.11 22.74 12.42
C THR A 57 -14.97 22.18 11.30
N ASN A 58 -16.29 22.29 11.49
CA ASN A 58 -17.26 22.16 10.42
C ASN A 58 -17.09 23.36 9.50
N THR A 59 -16.80 23.14 8.22
CA THR A 59 -16.99 24.15 7.16
C THR A 59 -17.74 23.50 6.00
N PRO A 60 -18.85 24.08 5.51
CA PRO A 60 -19.49 23.59 4.30
C PRO A 60 -18.58 23.89 3.11
N THR A 61 -18.20 22.84 2.37
CA THR A 61 -17.51 22.93 1.10
C THR A 61 -18.40 23.68 0.10
N ALA A 62 -18.06 24.93 -0.21
CA ALA A 62 -18.58 25.63 -1.38
C ALA A 62 -17.95 25.03 -2.64
N SER A 63 -18.78 24.84 -3.65
CA SER A 63 -18.48 24.31 -4.98
C SER A 63 -17.31 25.03 -5.65
N PRO A 64 -16.44 24.35 -6.41
CA PRO A 64 -15.45 25.03 -7.24
C PRO A 64 -16.14 25.72 -8.43
N THR A 65 -16.21 27.05 -8.41
CA THR A 65 -16.53 27.88 -9.57
C THR A 65 -15.42 27.77 -10.62
N THR A 66 -15.82 27.42 -11.83
CA THR A 66 -15.01 27.49 -13.05
C THR A 66 -14.58 28.94 -13.33
N PRO A 67 -13.32 29.20 -13.74
CA PRO A 67 -12.94 30.54 -14.17
C PRO A 67 -13.56 30.84 -15.53
N THR A 68 -14.50 31.78 -15.55
CA THR A 68 -15.04 32.42 -16.74
C THR A 68 -13.92 33.19 -17.44
N LYS A 69 -13.55 32.74 -18.65
CA LYS A 69 -12.60 33.44 -19.52
C LYS A 69 -13.34 34.63 -20.14
N THR A 70 -13.00 35.85 -19.70
CA THR A 70 -13.45 37.09 -20.31
C THR A 70 -13.14 37.09 -21.81
N VAL A 71 -14.18 37.16 -22.63
CA VAL A 71 -14.09 37.34 -24.08
C VAL A 71 -13.94 38.83 -24.33
N VAL A 72 -12.76 39.24 -24.79
CA VAL A 72 -12.54 40.57 -25.38
C VAL A 72 -12.76 40.44 -26.89
N PRO A 73 -13.59 41.28 -27.53
CA PRO A 73 -13.86 41.20 -28.96
C PRO A 73 -12.62 41.64 -29.78
N PRO A 74 -12.39 41.07 -30.98
CA PRO A 74 -11.27 41.45 -31.83
C PRO A 74 -11.55 42.81 -32.51
N PRO A 75 -10.57 43.74 -32.59
CA PRO A 75 -10.66 44.88 -33.47
C PRO A 75 -10.43 44.47 -34.94
N ILE A 76 -11.22 45.09 -35.81
CA ILE A 76 -11.28 44.95 -37.27
C ILE A 76 -9.90 45.20 -37.93
N PRO A 77 -9.50 44.44 -38.97
CA PRO A 77 -8.20 44.59 -39.62
C PRO A 77 -8.12 45.85 -40.49
N GLN A 78 -7.19 46.76 -40.18
CA GLN A 78 -6.73 47.79 -41.10
C GLN A 78 -5.51 47.28 -41.88
N ALA A 79 -5.65 47.21 -43.19
CA ALA A 79 -4.58 46.86 -44.12
C ALA A 79 -3.47 47.92 -44.08
N LYS A 80 -2.23 47.49 -43.83
CA LYS A 80 -1.01 48.24 -44.18
C LYS A 80 0.02 47.27 -44.76
N GLU A 81 0.62 47.72 -45.85
CA GLU A 81 1.40 46.97 -46.83
C GLU A 81 2.69 46.33 -46.26
N PRO A 82 3.19 45.23 -46.86
CA PRO A 82 4.39 44.56 -46.39
C PRO A 82 5.66 45.25 -46.89
N VAL A 83 6.41 45.85 -45.97
CA VAL A 83 7.81 46.26 -46.19
C VAL A 83 8.71 45.02 -46.18
N SER A 84 9.36 44.82 -47.31
CA SER A 84 10.45 43.87 -47.61
C SER A 84 11.54 43.82 -46.53
N GLN A 85 11.73 42.64 -45.92
CA GLN A 85 13.00 42.24 -45.31
C GLN A 85 13.35 40.81 -45.74
N GLN A 86 14.39 40.69 -46.57
CA GLN A 86 14.92 39.42 -47.02
C GLN A 86 15.93 38.86 -46.01
N PRO A 87 15.78 37.61 -45.53
CA PRO A 87 16.92 36.89 -44.99
C PRO A 87 17.73 36.26 -46.13
N LYS A 88 18.92 36.81 -46.38
CA LYS A 88 19.97 36.13 -47.14
C LYS A 88 20.41 34.89 -46.36
N GLY A 89 19.97 33.72 -46.84
CA GLY A 89 20.40 32.41 -46.35
C GLY A 89 20.10 31.37 -47.42
N ARG A 90 21.00 31.25 -48.40
CA ARG A 90 20.91 30.32 -49.52
C ARG A 90 21.28 28.92 -49.03
N VAL A 91 20.27 28.10 -48.71
CA VAL A 91 20.42 26.64 -48.63
C VAL A 91 19.78 26.07 -49.91
N PRO A 92 20.46 25.19 -50.67
CA PRO A 92 19.99 24.79 -51.99
C PRO A 92 18.61 24.11 -51.93
N PRO A 93 17.66 24.51 -52.80
CA PRO A 93 16.40 23.79 -53.01
C PRO A 93 16.66 22.63 -53.99
N GLY A 94 16.90 21.44 -53.46
CA GLY A 94 17.20 20.29 -54.31
C GLY A 94 17.55 19.05 -53.53
N GLY A 95 16.54 18.37 -53.02
CA GLY A 95 16.70 17.12 -52.29
C GLY A 95 15.36 16.52 -51.90
N SER A 96 14.46 16.33 -52.86
CA SER A 96 13.38 15.37 -52.67
C SER A 96 14.00 13.97 -52.61
N THR A 97 14.29 13.51 -51.40
CA THR A 97 14.13 12.10 -51.11
C THR A 97 13.05 12.03 -50.06
N TYR A 98 11.81 11.80 -50.52
CA TYR A 98 10.87 10.99 -49.74
C TYR A 98 11.60 9.67 -49.44
N THR A 99 12.48 9.68 -48.42
CA THR A 99 12.96 8.47 -47.80
C THR A 99 11.67 7.79 -47.37
N ALA A 100 11.34 6.69 -48.06
CA ALA A 100 10.25 5.80 -47.73
C ALA A 100 10.03 5.82 -46.23
N MET A 101 8.79 5.93 -45.77
CA MET A 101 8.44 5.80 -44.35
C MET A 101 9.05 4.50 -43.84
N ALA A 102 10.31 4.57 -43.44
CA ALA A 102 11.15 3.42 -43.23
C ALA A 102 10.70 2.91 -41.88
N LYS A 103 10.19 1.68 -41.88
CA LYS A 103 9.51 1.06 -40.74
C LYS A 103 10.21 1.47 -39.43
N SER A 104 9.57 2.34 -38.66
CA SER A 104 10.06 2.71 -37.34
C SER A 104 9.92 1.54 -36.39
N LYS A 105 10.73 1.49 -35.33
CA LYS A 105 10.56 0.46 -34.31
C LYS A 105 9.28 0.74 -33.51
N ASN A 106 8.33 -0.18 -33.56
CA ASN A 106 6.99 -0.01 -32.97
C ASN A 106 6.97 0.00 -31.43
N HIS A 107 7.93 -0.63 -30.77
CA HIS A 107 7.97 -0.73 -29.30
C HIS A 107 9.39 -0.96 -28.74
N THR A 108 9.69 -0.38 -27.57
CA THR A 108 10.92 -0.65 -26.81
C THR A 108 10.75 -0.47 -25.29
N ASN A 109 11.29 -1.41 -24.52
CA ASN A 109 11.36 -1.36 -23.05
C ASN A 109 12.79 -0.99 -22.54
N HIS A 110 13.72 -0.65 -23.44
CA HIS A 110 15.16 -0.57 -23.11
C HIS A 110 15.51 0.38 -21.93
N ASN A 111 14.82 1.50 -21.79
CA ASN A 111 15.11 2.50 -20.74
C ASN A 111 14.02 2.58 -19.65
N GLN A 112 13.02 1.70 -19.64
CA GLN A 112 11.93 1.84 -18.65
C GLN A 112 12.40 1.46 -17.25
N ASN A 113 13.12 0.34 -17.11
CA ASN A 113 13.65 -0.11 -15.82
C ASN A 113 14.58 0.93 -15.20
N ARG A 114 15.52 1.48 -15.99
CA ARG A 114 16.45 2.51 -15.51
C ARG A 114 15.71 3.74 -14.98
N LYS A 115 14.67 4.22 -15.68
CA LYS A 115 13.84 5.34 -15.22
C LYS A 115 13.07 5.00 -13.94
N ALA A 116 12.47 3.81 -13.86
CA ALA A 116 11.72 3.37 -12.67
C ALA A 116 12.62 3.29 -11.42
N HIS A 117 13.89 2.90 -11.59
CA HIS A 117 14.83 2.76 -10.48
C HIS A 117 15.59 4.04 -10.10
N ARG A 118 15.60 5.11 -10.92
CA ARG A 118 16.25 6.39 -10.56
C ARG A 118 15.81 6.93 -9.19
N ASN A 119 14.51 6.88 -8.92
CA ASN A 119 13.92 7.29 -7.63
C ASN A 119 13.57 6.10 -6.73
N GLY A 120 13.75 4.88 -7.26
CA GLY A 120 13.33 3.63 -6.66
C GLY A 120 11.81 3.40 -6.70
N ILE A 121 11.41 2.16 -7.00
CA ILE A 121 10.01 1.74 -6.93
C ILE A 121 9.64 1.55 -5.45
N LYS A 122 8.88 2.50 -4.89
CA LYS A 122 8.47 2.45 -3.47
C LYS A 122 7.24 1.56 -3.29
N LYS A 123 7.26 0.74 -2.25
CA LYS A 123 6.10 -0.07 -1.84
C LYS A 123 5.02 0.84 -1.23
N PRO A 124 3.71 0.50 -1.35
CA PRO A 124 2.66 1.24 -0.68
C PRO A 124 2.86 1.22 0.84
N LYS A 125 2.57 2.34 1.49
CA LYS A 125 2.76 2.48 2.93
C LYS A 125 1.62 1.79 3.67
N ARG A 126 1.96 0.95 4.66
CA ARG A 126 0.98 0.39 5.59
C ARG A 126 0.69 1.40 6.70
N PHE A 127 -0.57 1.78 6.84
CA PHE A 127 -1.03 2.66 7.92
C PHE A 127 -1.56 1.82 9.09
N ARG A 128 -1.63 2.41 10.30
CA ARG A 128 -2.22 1.74 11.48
C ARG A 128 -3.71 1.46 11.29
N HIS A 129 -4.39 2.34 10.55
CA HIS A 129 -5.80 2.21 10.22
C HIS A 129 -5.93 2.31 8.70
N GLU A 130 -6.56 1.31 8.10
CA GLU A 130 -6.81 1.24 6.65
C GLU A 130 -8.11 1.98 6.29
N SER A 131 -8.27 2.27 5.00
CA SER A 131 -9.50 2.90 4.50
C SER A 131 -10.69 1.95 4.65
N THR A 132 -11.83 2.49 5.08
CA THR A 132 -13.09 1.75 5.22
C THR A 132 -13.90 1.69 3.91
N LEU A 133 -13.31 2.14 2.80
CA LEU A 133 -13.96 2.12 1.48
C LEU A 133 -14.19 0.67 1.02
N GLY A 134 -15.37 0.41 0.46
CA GLY A 134 -15.78 -0.93 0.03
C GLY A 134 -16.41 -1.80 1.12
N MET A 135 -16.48 -1.33 2.38
CA MET A 135 -17.25 -2.02 3.42
C MET A 135 -18.76 -1.79 3.23
N ASP A 136 -19.57 -2.78 3.61
CA ASP A 136 -21.03 -2.72 3.48
C ASP A 136 -21.62 -1.48 4.17
N ALA A 137 -22.42 -0.73 3.43
CA ALA A 137 -23.08 0.48 3.90
C ALA A 137 -23.96 0.23 5.14
N LYS A 138 -24.61 -0.94 5.25
CA LYS A 138 -25.43 -1.28 6.43
C LYS A 138 -24.55 -1.42 7.67
N PHE A 139 -23.42 -2.11 7.55
CA PHE A 139 -22.43 -2.22 8.61
C PHE A 139 -21.87 -0.84 9.01
N LEU A 140 -21.53 0.01 8.03
CA LEU A 140 -21.01 1.36 8.31
C LEU A 140 -22.00 2.25 9.05
N LYS A 141 -23.28 2.18 8.68
CA LYS A 141 -24.35 2.89 9.41
C LYS A 141 -24.38 2.45 10.87
N ASN A 142 -24.43 1.14 11.13
CA ASN A 142 -24.42 0.62 12.50
C ASN A 142 -23.15 1.01 13.28
N GLN A 143 -21.97 0.84 12.68
CA GLN A 143 -20.70 1.19 13.32
C GLN A 143 -20.67 2.67 13.74
N ARG A 144 -21.20 3.58 12.92
CA ARG A 144 -21.34 5.00 13.26
C ARG A 144 -22.23 5.20 14.48
N PHE A 145 -23.40 4.56 14.52
CA PHE A 145 -24.30 4.66 15.69
C PHE A 145 -23.68 4.06 16.95
N SER A 146 -23.06 2.88 16.87
CA SER A 146 -22.39 2.26 18.01
C SER A 146 -21.30 3.17 18.58
N LYS A 147 -20.42 3.71 17.73
CA LYS A 147 -19.35 4.62 18.16
C LYS A 147 -19.90 5.91 18.79
N ARG A 148 -21.01 6.46 18.27
CA ARG A 148 -21.62 7.69 18.77
C ARG A 148 -22.24 7.55 20.17
N HIS A 149 -22.83 6.40 20.48
CA HIS A 149 -23.57 6.19 21.73
C HIS A 149 -22.81 5.34 22.76
N ASN A 150 -21.53 5.06 22.53
CA ASN A 150 -20.69 4.38 23.51
C ASN A 150 -20.49 5.26 24.75
N LEU A 151 -20.85 4.72 25.92
CA LEU A 151 -20.62 5.36 27.21
C LEU A 151 -19.12 5.46 27.51
N SER A 152 -18.74 6.35 28.43
CA SER A 152 -17.36 6.36 28.93
C SER A 152 -17.04 5.05 29.66
N ALA A 153 -15.77 4.62 29.62
CA ALA A 153 -15.35 3.38 30.27
C ALA A 153 -15.72 3.32 31.77
N LYS A 154 -15.60 4.45 32.48
CA LYS A 154 -15.99 4.56 33.90
C LYS A 154 -17.49 4.27 34.11
N GLN A 155 -18.35 4.84 33.27
CA GLN A 155 -19.80 4.61 33.33
C GLN A 155 -20.15 3.17 32.94
N GLN A 156 -19.43 2.58 31.98
CA GLN A 156 -19.61 1.18 31.60
C GLN A 156 -19.31 0.23 32.77
N ILE A 157 -18.18 0.44 33.48
CA ILE A 157 -17.79 -0.36 34.64
C ILE A 157 -18.84 -0.24 35.76
N LYS A 158 -19.30 0.99 36.05
CA LYS A 158 -20.34 1.23 37.05
C LYS A 158 -21.61 0.45 36.75
N ARG A 159 -22.16 0.61 35.54
CA ARG A 159 -23.37 -0.11 35.10
C ARG A 159 -23.19 -1.63 35.09
N ALA A 160 -22.00 -2.12 34.75
CA ALA A 160 -21.70 -3.55 34.76
C ALA A 160 -21.73 -4.11 36.19
N ASN A 161 -21.14 -3.40 37.15
CA ASN A 161 -21.17 -3.79 38.56
C ASN A 161 -22.59 -3.77 39.12
N GLU A 162 -23.37 -2.71 38.84
CA GLU A 162 -24.78 -2.60 39.24
C GLU A 162 -25.59 -3.81 38.73
N ARG A 163 -25.53 -4.12 37.42
CA ARG A 163 -26.22 -5.30 36.86
C ARG A 163 -25.76 -6.62 37.48
N LYS A 164 -24.46 -6.74 37.79
CA LYS A 164 -23.93 -7.94 38.45
C LYS A 164 -24.55 -8.09 39.84
N THR A 165 -24.58 -7.01 40.63
CA THR A 165 -25.21 -7.03 41.96
C THR A 165 -26.71 -7.33 41.90
N GLU A 166 -27.44 -6.77 40.92
CA GLU A 166 -28.87 -7.06 40.72
C GLU A 166 -29.12 -8.53 40.40
N ARG A 167 -28.31 -9.12 39.52
CA ARG A 167 -28.42 -10.53 39.16
C ARG A 167 -28.12 -11.45 40.36
N ASP A 168 -27.07 -11.14 41.11
CA ASP A 168 -26.67 -11.93 42.28
C ASP A 168 -27.73 -11.83 43.41
N ASN A 169 -28.44 -10.70 43.51
CA ASN A 169 -29.58 -10.55 44.43
C ASN A 169 -30.83 -11.28 43.94
N LYS A 170 -31.10 -11.32 42.62
CA LYS A 170 -32.24 -12.03 42.03
C LYS A 170 -32.11 -13.56 42.16
N GLY A 171 -30.89 -14.09 42.12
CA GLY A 171 -30.63 -15.53 42.32
C GLY A 171 -30.65 -15.99 43.78
N LYS A 172 -30.84 -15.08 44.74
CA LYS A 172 -30.94 -15.37 46.18
C LYS A 172 -32.39 -15.35 46.71
N LYS A 173 -33.36 -15.00 45.86
CA LYS A 173 -34.80 -15.20 46.10
C LYS A 173 -35.24 -16.49 45.44
#